data_AF-A0A2M7JQD7-F1
#
_entry.id   AF-A0A2M7JQD7-F1
#
_cell.length_a   1.000
_cell.length_b   1.000
_cell.length_c   1.000
_cell.angle_alpha   90.00
_cell.angle_beta   90.00
_cell.angle_gamma   90.00
#
_symmetry.space_group_name_H-M   'P 1'
#
loop_
_entity.id
_entity.type
_entity.pdbx_description
1 polymer ?
#
loop_
_entity_poly.entity_id
_entity_poly.type
_entity_poly.pdbx_seq_one_letter_code
_entity_poly.pdbx_strand_id
1 'polypeptide(L)'
;MNGRDAQKGGIIMNEKERLNALGVALNNEMREREFYLKNANRTKNPLGKKMFQQIGDDELEHYERLKQLHQKWAKQEKWPETVPIKVKETVVKDILLEFVKKVDETAKGDSDDLEAVRTAIDFEAKGAKFYAEIRDSVTNPKEKEFFDLLSKMENEHYLSLKDTEEYFVDPVSWYRKAEHHTLDGE
;
A
#
# COMPACT_ATOMS: atom_id res chain seq x y z
N MET A 1 -17.68 -40.60 9.37
CA MET A 1 -16.91 -39.35 9.32
C MET A 1 -15.70 -39.57 8.43
N ASN A 2 -15.58 -38.81 7.36
CA ASN A 2 -14.29 -38.41 6.79
C ASN A 2 -14.57 -37.31 5.77
N GLY A 3 -14.44 -36.07 6.25
CA GLY A 3 -14.33 -34.90 5.40
C GLY A 3 -13.07 -35.03 4.55
N ARG A 4 -13.24 -34.78 3.26
CA ARG A 4 -12.16 -34.45 2.35
C ARG A 4 -12.53 -33.12 1.73
N ASP A 5 -11.92 -32.09 2.31
CA ASP A 5 -11.35 -30.93 1.64
C ASP A 5 -12.10 -30.50 0.38
N ALA A 6 -13.07 -29.60 0.60
CA ALA A 6 -13.51 -28.69 -0.44
C ALA A 6 -12.32 -27.78 -0.78
N GLN A 7 -11.53 -28.21 -1.75
CA GLN A 7 -10.59 -27.36 -2.45
C GLN A 7 -11.41 -26.19 -3.01
N LYS A 8 -11.33 -25.02 -2.37
CA LYS A 8 -11.83 -23.76 -2.92
C LYS A 8 -10.99 -23.46 -4.15
N GLY A 9 -11.32 -24.09 -5.27
CA GLY A 9 -10.78 -23.74 -6.58
C GLY A 9 -11.32 -22.37 -6.94
N GLY A 10 -10.59 -21.32 -6.56
CA GLY A 10 -10.77 -20.00 -7.15
C GLY A 10 -10.66 -20.13 -8.67
N ILE A 11 -11.52 -19.42 -9.39
CA ILE A 11 -11.50 -19.40 -10.85
C ILE A 11 -10.13 -18.81 -11.27
N ILE A 12 -9.32 -19.61 -11.95
CA ILE A 12 -8.04 -19.16 -12.50
C ILE A 12 -8.32 -18.22 -13.66
N MET A 13 -7.72 -17.02 -13.62
CA MET A 13 -7.91 -16.04 -14.68
C MET A 13 -7.28 -16.50 -16.00
N ASN A 14 -7.99 -16.30 -17.10
CA ASN A 14 -7.45 -16.45 -18.43
C ASN A 14 -6.60 -15.23 -18.85
N GLU A 15 -5.95 -15.30 -20.02
CA GLU A 15 -5.07 -14.23 -20.52
C GLU A 15 -5.76 -12.87 -20.64
N LYS A 16 -7.00 -12.85 -21.16
CA LYS A 16 -7.77 -11.61 -21.32
C LYS A 16 -8.15 -11.01 -19.97
N GLU A 17 -8.58 -11.84 -19.04
CA GLU A 17 -8.92 -11.42 -17.67
C GLU A 17 -7.71 -10.86 -16.94
N ARG A 18 -6.54 -11.50 -17.08
CA ARG A 18 -5.27 -11.04 -16.51
C ARG A 18 -4.84 -9.67 -17.06
N LEU A 19 -4.91 -9.47 -18.38
CA LEU A 19 -4.59 -8.17 -18.99
C LEU A 19 -5.57 -7.07 -18.55
N ASN A 20 -6.87 -7.40 -18.47
CA ASN A 20 -7.87 -6.46 -17.98
C ASN A 20 -7.62 -6.08 -16.50
N ALA A 21 -7.31 -7.06 -15.65
CA ALA A 21 -7.00 -6.83 -14.25
C ALA A 21 -5.78 -5.90 -14.09
N LEU A 22 -4.73 -6.09 -14.90
CA LEU A 22 -3.59 -5.18 -14.91
C LEU A 22 -3.93 -3.79 -15.45
N GLY A 23 -4.82 -3.68 -16.44
CA GLY A 23 -5.32 -2.39 -16.90
C GLY A 23 -6.06 -1.64 -15.81
N VAL A 24 -6.84 -2.34 -14.97
CA VAL A 24 -7.49 -1.76 -13.79
C VAL A 24 -6.45 -1.35 -12.75
N ALA A 25 -5.50 -2.23 -12.42
CA ALA A 25 -4.40 -1.94 -11.50
C ALA A 25 -3.68 -0.64 -11.89
N LEU A 26 -3.17 -0.55 -13.12
CA LEU A 26 -2.45 0.61 -13.64
C LEU A 26 -3.23 1.94 -13.52
N ASN A 27 -4.54 1.89 -13.73
CA ASN A 27 -5.38 3.07 -13.59
C ASN A 27 -5.64 3.46 -12.12
N ASN A 28 -5.68 2.48 -11.22
CA ASN A 28 -5.81 2.74 -9.79
C ASN A 28 -4.54 3.38 -9.24
N GLU A 29 -3.38 2.79 -9.51
CA GLU A 29 -2.07 3.32 -9.10
C GLU A 29 -1.88 4.79 -9.46
N MET A 30 -2.21 5.17 -10.71
CA MET A 30 -2.09 6.56 -11.14
C MET A 30 -3.10 7.48 -10.44
N ARG A 31 -4.32 7.02 -10.20
CA ARG A 31 -5.34 7.80 -9.49
C ARG A 31 -4.97 8.02 -8.04
N GLU A 32 -4.45 6.99 -7.39
CA GLU A 32 -4.03 7.01 -5.99
C GLU A 32 -2.81 7.92 -5.84
N ARG A 33 -1.81 7.77 -6.71
CA ARG A 33 -0.69 8.71 -6.81
C ARG A 33 -1.13 10.17 -6.95
N GLU A 34 -2.04 10.47 -7.88
CA GLU A 34 -2.56 11.82 -8.08
C GLU A 34 -3.26 12.35 -6.81
N PHE A 35 -4.05 11.50 -6.16
CA PHE A 35 -4.69 11.83 -4.88
C PHE A 35 -3.65 12.15 -3.81
N TYR A 36 -2.62 11.32 -3.68
CA TYR A 36 -1.56 11.49 -2.70
C TYR A 36 -0.77 12.77 -2.90
N LEU A 37 -0.27 13.02 -4.12
CA LEU A 37 0.49 14.24 -4.42
C LEU A 37 -0.36 15.50 -4.27
N LYS A 38 -1.66 15.44 -4.58
CA LYS A 38 -2.58 16.55 -4.34
C LYS A 38 -2.72 16.86 -2.85
N ASN A 39 -2.88 15.84 -2.01
CA ASN A 39 -3.03 16.03 -0.57
C ASN A 39 -1.69 16.39 0.11
N ALA A 40 -0.56 15.87 -0.37
CA ALA A 40 0.77 16.30 0.06
C ALA A 40 0.97 17.81 -0.17
N ASN A 41 0.49 18.34 -1.30
CA ASN A 41 0.56 19.77 -1.59
C ASN A 41 -0.40 20.62 -0.75
N ARG A 42 -1.59 20.09 -0.45
CA ARG A 42 -2.65 20.80 0.29
C ARG A 42 -2.38 20.86 1.80
N THR A 43 -1.96 19.75 2.41
CA THR A 43 -1.84 19.64 3.86
C THR A 43 -0.78 20.60 4.42
N LYS A 44 -1.12 21.22 5.55
CA LYS A 44 -0.20 22.05 6.33
C LYS A 44 0.53 21.23 7.39
N ASN A 45 0.04 20.04 7.70
CA ASN A 45 0.68 19.15 8.66
C ASN A 45 1.97 18.57 8.04
N PRO A 46 3.16 18.84 8.61
CA PRO A 46 4.41 18.39 7.98
C PRO A 46 4.56 16.87 7.97
N LEU A 47 3.97 16.16 8.94
CA LEU A 47 3.90 14.70 8.95
C LEU A 47 3.00 14.21 7.81
N GLY A 48 1.77 14.74 7.74
CA GLY A 48 0.82 14.41 6.67
C GLY A 48 1.42 14.65 5.28
N LYS A 49 2.14 15.76 5.09
CA LYS A 49 2.83 16.09 3.83
C LYS A 49 3.86 15.04 3.45
N LYS A 50 4.73 14.65 4.38
CA LYS A 50 5.77 13.64 4.11
C LYS A 50 5.18 12.26 3.85
N MET A 51 4.18 11.87 4.64
CA MET A 51 3.49 10.61 4.47
C MET A 51 2.83 10.52 3.09
N PHE A 52 2.00 11.51 2.71
CA PHE A 52 1.36 11.50 1.40
C PHE A 52 2.37 11.57 0.24
N GLN A 53 3.47 12.31 0.39
CA GLN A 53 4.52 12.34 -0.64
C GLN A 53 5.17 10.96 -0.81
N GLN A 54 5.53 10.30 0.29
CA GLN A 54 6.18 8.99 0.26
C GLN A 54 5.28 7.94 -0.41
N ILE A 55 4.01 7.83 0.04
CA ILE A 55 3.08 6.86 -0.55
C ILE A 55 2.84 7.17 -2.03
N GLY A 56 2.68 8.44 -2.41
CA GLY A 56 2.55 8.82 -3.82
C GLY A 56 3.78 8.51 -4.69
N ASP A 57 4.98 8.43 -4.10
CA ASP A 57 6.20 7.97 -4.79
C ASP A 57 6.24 6.43 -4.88
N ASP A 58 5.73 5.72 -3.86
CA ASP A 58 5.59 4.26 -3.86
C ASP A 58 4.59 3.80 -4.93
N GLU A 59 3.43 4.48 -5.08
CA GLU A 59 2.45 4.18 -6.15
C GLU A 59 3.02 4.34 -7.56
N LEU A 60 3.99 5.25 -7.76
CA LEU A 60 4.70 5.32 -9.05
C LEU A 60 5.54 4.06 -9.29
N GLU A 61 6.18 3.56 -8.23
CA GLU A 61 6.98 2.35 -8.31
C GLU A 61 6.10 1.13 -8.60
N HIS A 62 4.95 1.02 -7.94
CA HIS A 62 3.93 0.01 -8.22
C HIS A 62 3.48 0.06 -9.69
N TYR A 63 3.09 1.25 -10.17
CA TYR A 63 2.68 1.47 -11.55
C TYR A 63 3.72 0.99 -12.56
N GLU A 64 4.99 1.38 -12.40
CA GLU A 64 6.04 1.01 -13.36
C GLU A 64 6.31 -0.51 -13.35
N ARG A 65 6.22 -1.16 -12.18
CA ARG A 65 6.33 -2.63 -12.07
C ARG A 65 5.16 -3.32 -12.78
N LEU A 66 3.92 -2.87 -12.55
CA LEU A 66 2.72 -3.41 -13.19
C LEU A 66 2.74 -3.19 -14.70
N LYS A 67 3.27 -2.06 -15.16
CA LYS A 67 3.36 -1.71 -16.58
C LYS A 67 4.35 -2.61 -17.31
N GLN A 68 5.50 -2.89 -16.69
CA GLN A 68 6.46 -3.85 -17.21
C GLN A 68 5.85 -5.25 -17.31
N LEU A 69 5.07 -5.66 -16.31
CA LEU A 69 4.36 -6.93 -16.35
C LEU A 69 3.31 -6.95 -17.48
N HIS A 70 2.46 -5.93 -17.55
CA HIS A 70 1.42 -5.82 -18.58
C HIS A 70 2.02 -5.92 -19.99
N GLN A 71 3.13 -5.23 -20.25
CA GLN A 71 3.84 -5.30 -21.54
C GLN A 71 4.36 -6.70 -21.87
N LYS A 72 4.86 -7.45 -20.87
CA LYS A 72 5.35 -8.82 -21.06
C LYS A 72 4.22 -9.80 -21.35
N TRP A 73 3.13 -9.74 -20.59
CA TRP A 73 1.96 -10.57 -20.83
C TRP A 73 1.32 -10.28 -22.19
N ALA A 74 1.23 -9.01 -22.60
CA ALA A 74 0.70 -8.64 -23.91
C ALA A 74 1.53 -9.19 -25.09
N LYS A 75 2.82 -9.47 -24.87
CA LYS A 75 3.73 -10.10 -25.84
C LYS A 75 3.86 -11.62 -25.69
N GLN A 76 3.16 -12.21 -24.72
CA GLN A 76 3.27 -13.64 -24.36
C GLN A 76 4.70 -14.07 -24.00
N GLU A 77 5.51 -13.14 -23.49
CA GLU A 77 6.88 -13.41 -23.05
C GLU A 77 6.89 -14.16 -21.71
N LYS A 78 7.86 -15.07 -21.52
CA LYS A 78 8.06 -15.73 -20.22
C LYS A 78 8.51 -14.70 -19.18
N TRP A 79 8.05 -14.87 -17.95
CA TRP A 79 8.48 -14.03 -16.82
C TRP A 79 10.01 -14.13 -16.63
N PRO A 80 10.78 -13.03 -16.64
CA PRO A 80 12.22 -13.10 -16.49
C PRO A 80 12.61 -13.53 -15.08
N GLU A 81 13.70 -14.29 -14.95
CA GLU A 81 14.18 -14.81 -13.66
C GLU A 81 14.54 -13.72 -12.65
N THR A 82 14.73 -12.49 -13.12
CA THR A 82 15.37 -11.41 -12.37
C THR A 82 14.53 -10.14 -12.34
N VAL A 83 13.19 -10.18 -12.33
CA VAL A 83 12.48 -8.98 -11.83
C VAL A 83 12.92 -8.86 -10.37
N PRO A 84 13.83 -7.94 -10.02
CA PRO A 84 14.36 -7.91 -8.68
C PRO A 84 13.22 -7.42 -7.82
N ILE A 85 12.69 -8.30 -6.97
CA ILE A 85 11.83 -7.91 -5.87
C ILE A 85 12.76 -7.29 -4.81
N LYS A 86 13.36 -6.15 -5.14
CA LYS A 86 14.02 -5.29 -4.16
C LYS A 86 13.01 -4.22 -3.82
N VAL A 87 12.24 -4.47 -2.79
CA VAL A 87 11.33 -3.49 -2.23
C VAL A 87 12.13 -2.63 -1.27
N LYS A 88 12.07 -1.31 -1.44
CA LYS A 88 12.36 -0.43 -0.32
C LYS A 88 11.20 -0.64 0.64
N GLU A 89 11.46 -1.11 1.85
CA GLU A 89 10.44 -1.16 2.89
C GLU A 89 9.74 0.20 2.98
N THR A 90 8.43 0.20 3.15
CA THR A 90 7.64 1.41 3.27
C THR A 90 8.13 2.20 4.50
N VAL A 91 8.83 3.31 4.26
CA VAL A 91 9.51 4.10 5.31
C VAL A 91 8.51 5.00 6.06
N VAL A 92 7.20 4.87 5.83
CA VAL A 92 6.19 5.75 6.42
C VAL A 92 6.13 5.63 7.94
N LYS A 93 6.25 4.40 8.48
CA LYS A 93 6.37 4.18 9.92
C LYS A 93 7.61 4.86 10.51
N ASP A 94 8.73 4.81 9.80
CA ASP A 94 9.95 5.48 10.23
C ASP A 94 9.83 7.01 10.12
N ILE A 95 9.12 7.52 9.11
CA ILE A 95 8.79 8.95 8.99
C ILE A 95 7.96 9.41 10.19
N LEU A 96 6.96 8.62 10.60
CA LEU A 96 6.16 8.86 11.81
C LEU A 96 7.07 8.92 13.05
N LEU A 97 7.89 7.89 13.29
CA LEU A 97 8.83 7.82 14.42
C LEU A 97 9.87 8.95 14.43
N GLU A 98 10.41 9.32 13.26
CA GLU A 98 11.31 10.46 13.12
C GLU A 98 10.64 11.78 13.46
N PHE A 99 9.35 11.91 13.16
CA PHE A 99 8.58 13.11 13.44
C PHE A 99 8.35 13.28 14.94
N VAL A 100 8.03 12.18 15.66
CA VAL A 100 7.94 12.17 17.13
C VAL A 100 9.19 12.75 17.78
N LYS A 101 10.37 12.37 17.27
CA LYS A 101 11.65 12.82 17.84
C LYS A 101 11.95 14.31 17.59
N LYS A 102 11.22 14.97 16.68
CA LYS A 102 11.59 16.29 16.13
C LYS A 102 10.57 17.40 16.42
N VAL A 103 9.37 17.09 16.95
CA VAL A 103 8.26 18.06 16.98
C VAL A 103 7.72 18.32 18.38
N ASP A 104 7.57 19.62 18.67
CA ASP A 104 6.85 20.20 19.79
C ASP A 104 5.32 20.02 19.57
N GLU A 105 4.61 19.49 20.56
CA GLU A 105 3.40 18.62 20.53
C GLU A 105 2.11 19.11 19.79
N THR A 106 2.13 20.06 18.85
CA THR A 106 0.92 20.86 18.57
C THR A 106 0.36 20.88 17.15
N ALA A 107 1.00 20.23 16.16
CA ALA A 107 0.46 20.20 14.79
C ALA A 107 -0.61 19.10 14.61
N LYS A 108 -1.86 19.42 14.94
CA LYS A 108 -3.04 18.63 14.55
C LYS A 108 -3.30 18.79 13.04
N GLY A 109 -3.75 17.73 12.37
CA GLY A 109 -4.35 17.86 11.04
C GLY A 109 -5.65 18.66 11.10
N ASP A 110 -6.05 19.29 9.99
CA ASP A 110 -7.40 19.85 9.87
C ASP A 110 -8.44 18.77 9.52
N SER A 111 -9.73 19.15 9.48
CA SER A 111 -10.82 18.21 9.14
C SER A 111 -10.62 17.56 7.78
N ASP A 112 -10.08 18.33 6.84
CA ASP A 112 -9.88 17.92 5.46
C ASP A 112 -8.69 16.95 5.35
N ASP A 113 -7.65 17.13 6.16
CA ASP A 113 -6.52 16.21 6.30
C ASP A 113 -6.95 14.86 6.89
N LEU A 114 -7.83 14.86 7.90
CA LEU A 114 -8.38 13.63 8.46
C LEU A 114 -9.27 12.88 7.45
N GLU A 115 -10.11 13.60 6.69
CA GLU A 115 -10.92 13.00 5.63
C GLU A 115 -10.05 12.42 4.50
N ALA A 116 -8.98 13.13 4.13
CA ALA A 116 -8.03 12.64 3.13
C ALA A 116 -7.34 11.35 3.58
N VAL A 117 -6.89 11.28 4.85
CA VAL A 117 -6.31 10.05 5.41
C VAL A 117 -7.32 8.90 5.40
N ARG A 118 -8.59 9.14 5.77
CA ARG A 118 -9.63 8.10 5.72
C ARG A 118 -9.93 7.60 4.32
N THR A 119 -9.89 8.48 3.34
CA THR A 119 -10.04 8.11 1.94
C THR A 119 -8.86 7.25 1.48
N ALA A 120 -7.63 7.64 1.84
CA ALA A 120 -6.43 6.85 1.58
C ALA A 120 -6.50 5.45 2.22
N ILE A 121 -6.97 5.35 3.47
CA ILE A 121 -7.16 4.05 4.14
C ILE A 121 -8.06 3.12 3.33
N ASP A 122 -9.13 3.65 2.72
CA ASP A 122 -10.04 2.87 1.88
C ASP A 122 -9.40 2.47 0.54
N PHE A 123 -8.57 3.33 -0.05
CA PHE A 123 -7.77 2.98 -1.23
C PHE A 123 -6.84 1.81 -0.95
N GLU A 124 -5.97 1.94 0.05
CA GLU A 124 -4.99 0.90 0.41
C GLU A 124 -5.65 -0.43 0.80
N ALA A 125 -6.77 -0.38 1.54
CA ALA A 125 -7.52 -1.59 1.88
C ALA A 125 -8.08 -2.29 0.64
N LYS A 126 -8.53 -1.52 -0.37
CA LYS A 126 -9.02 -2.05 -1.65
C LYS A 126 -7.87 -2.56 -2.51
N GLY A 127 -6.74 -1.83 -2.59
CA GLY A 127 -5.53 -2.23 -3.31
C GLY A 127 -4.95 -3.54 -2.78
N ALA A 128 -4.73 -3.60 -1.46
CA ALA A 128 -4.23 -4.80 -0.77
C ALA A 128 -5.11 -6.03 -1.06
N LYS A 129 -6.43 -5.86 -0.98
CA LYS A 129 -7.39 -6.93 -1.27
C LYS A 129 -7.37 -7.32 -2.75
N PHE A 130 -7.36 -6.34 -3.66
CA PHE A 130 -7.37 -6.56 -5.09
C PHE A 130 -6.15 -7.36 -5.55
N TYR A 131 -4.95 -7.02 -5.05
CA TYR A 131 -3.76 -7.80 -5.36
C TYR A 131 -3.76 -9.21 -4.76
N ALA A 132 -4.32 -9.39 -3.56
CA ALA A 132 -4.51 -10.73 -3.00
C ALA A 132 -5.45 -11.60 -3.88
N GLU A 133 -6.51 -11.01 -4.43
CA GLU A 133 -7.43 -11.70 -5.35
C GLU A 133 -6.74 -12.07 -6.67
N ILE A 134 -5.86 -11.22 -7.21
CA ILE A 134 -5.05 -11.55 -8.39
C ILE A 134 -4.06 -12.67 -8.06
N ARG A 135 -3.35 -12.59 -6.93
CA ARG A 135 -2.44 -13.65 -6.45
C ARG A 135 -3.13 -15.01 -6.41
N ASP A 136 -4.35 -15.06 -5.90
CA ASP A 136 -5.09 -16.31 -5.70
C ASP A 136 -5.67 -16.88 -7.01
N SER A 137 -5.74 -16.06 -8.06
CA SER A 137 -6.29 -16.43 -9.37
C SER A 137 -5.24 -16.65 -10.47
N VAL A 138 -3.95 -16.55 -10.14
CA VAL A 138 -2.83 -16.94 -11.02
C VAL A 138 -2.22 -18.28 -10.58
N THR A 139 -1.64 -19.03 -11.51
CA THR A 139 -1.01 -20.35 -11.22
C THR A 139 0.50 -20.30 -11.16
N ASN A 140 1.13 -19.36 -11.87
CA ASN A 140 2.57 -19.22 -11.93
C ASN A 140 3.11 -18.72 -10.57
N PRO A 141 4.03 -19.46 -9.92
CA PRO A 141 4.57 -19.08 -8.62
C PRO A 141 5.19 -17.68 -8.58
N LYS A 142 5.82 -17.23 -9.68
CA LYS A 142 6.43 -15.89 -9.75
C LYS A 142 5.38 -14.78 -9.84
N GLU A 143 4.28 -15.03 -10.53
CA GLU A 143 3.14 -14.11 -10.57
C GLU A 143 2.51 -14.02 -9.18
N LYS A 144 2.36 -15.16 -8.47
CA LYS A 144 1.88 -15.18 -7.08
C LYS A 144 2.77 -14.34 -6.17
N GLU A 145 4.08 -14.58 -6.20
CA GLU A 145 5.03 -13.83 -5.37
C GLU A 145 4.96 -12.32 -5.64
N PHE A 146 4.85 -11.93 -6.91
CA PHE A 146 4.72 -10.53 -7.30
C PHE A 146 3.45 -9.87 -6.76
N PHE A 147 2.28 -10.50 -6.89
CA PHE A 147 1.04 -9.93 -6.38
C PHE A 147 0.89 -10.04 -4.86
N ASP A 148 1.50 -11.06 -4.25
CA ASP A 148 1.61 -11.15 -2.79
C ASP A 148 2.45 -10.00 -2.22
N LEU A 149 3.54 -9.64 -2.91
CA LEU A 149 4.35 -8.50 -2.56
C LEU A 149 3.57 -7.19 -2.65
N LEU A 150 2.90 -6.91 -3.77
CA LEU A 150 2.07 -5.70 -3.90
C LEU A 150 1.00 -5.66 -2.80
N SER A 151 0.28 -6.76 -2.59
CA SER A 151 -0.72 -6.85 -1.53
C SER A 151 -0.16 -6.51 -0.14
N LYS A 152 1.08 -6.91 0.16
CA LYS A 152 1.77 -6.56 1.41
C LYS A 152 2.16 -5.09 1.48
N MET A 153 2.67 -4.51 0.39
CA MET A 153 3.06 -3.10 0.34
C MET A 153 1.85 -2.19 0.60
N GLU A 154 0.74 -2.40 -0.10
CA GLU A 154 -0.53 -1.68 0.14
C GLU A 154 -1.03 -1.87 1.58
N ASN A 155 -0.87 -3.07 2.14
CA ASN A 155 -1.25 -3.31 3.53
C ASN A 155 -0.34 -2.55 4.51
N GLU A 156 0.94 -2.35 4.21
CA GLU A 156 1.83 -1.51 5.01
C GLU A 156 1.46 -0.04 4.93
N HIS A 157 1.06 0.45 3.75
CA HIS A 157 0.49 1.80 3.58
C HIS A 157 -0.80 1.96 4.39
N TYR A 158 -1.73 1.00 4.29
CA TYR A 158 -2.95 0.94 5.09
C TYR A 158 -2.66 1.07 6.59
N LEU A 159 -1.73 0.27 7.12
CA LEU A 159 -1.38 0.29 8.54
C LEU A 159 -0.76 1.63 8.96
N SER A 160 0.10 2.20 8.10
CA SER A 160 0.73 3.51 8.36
C SER A 160 -0.28 4.66 8.34
N LEU A 161 -1.30 4.58 7.48
CA LEU A 161 -2.39 5.55 7.44
C LEU A 161 -3.34 5.40 8.63
N LYS A 162 -3.61 4.17 9.09
CA LYS A 162 -4.36 3.91 10.33
C LYS A 162 -3.67 4.52 11.55
N ASP A 163 -2.35 4.40 11.62
CA ASP A 163 -1.55 5.02 12.67
C ASP A 163 -1.59 6.56 12.58
N THR A 164 -1.50 7.11 11.36
CA THR A 164 -1.65 8.56 11.12
C THR A 164 -3.04 9.08 11.48
N GLU A 165 -4.10 8.30 11.22
CA GLU A 165 -5.47 8.64 11.64
C GLU A 165 -5.57 8.73 13.16
N GLU A 166 -5.01 7.75 13.89
CA GLU A 166 -4.96 7.76 15.36
C GLU A 166 -4.25 9.02 15.87
N TYR A 167 -3.11 9.37 15.27
CA TYR A 167 -2.39 10.61 15.58
C TYR A 167 -3.23 11.87 15.31
N PHE A 168 -3.96 11.96 14.20
CA PHE A 168 -4.80 13.14 13.91
C PHE A 168 -6.01 13.26 14.84
N VAL A 169 -6.56 12.13 15.31
CA VAL A 169 -7.72 12.11 16.23
C VAL A 169 -7.30 12.44 17.66
N ASP A 170 -6.27 11.78 18.18
CA ASP A 170 -5.78 11.96 19.54
C ASP A 170 -4.24 11.85 19.60
N PRO A 171 -3.53 12.95 19.29
CA PRO A 171 -2.07 12.97 19.31
C PRO A 171 -1.50 12.56 20.67
N VAL A 172 -2.14 12.95 21.78
CA VAL A 172 -1.62 12.73 23.14
C VAL A 172 -1.65 11.24 23.49
N SER A 173 -2.78 10.57 23.24
CA SER A 173 -2.87 9.12 23.49
C SER A 173 -1.96 8.33 22.55
N TRP A 174 -1.86 8.76 21.29
CA TRP A 174 -0.95 8.17 20.33
C TRP A 174 0.52 8.27 20.79
N TYR A 175 0.98 9.45 21.23
CA TYR A 175 2.34 9.65 21.74
C TYR A 175 2.66 8.75 22.92
N ARG A 176 1.75 8.65 23.91
CA ARG A 176 1.95 7.75 25.06
C ARG A 176 2.13 6.29 24.63
N LYS A 177 1.31 5.82 23.67
CA LYS A 177 1.40 4.46 23.13
C LYS A 177 2.71 4.24 22.38
N ALA A 178 3.14 5.22 21.59
CA ALA A 178 4.39 5.18 20.84
C ALA A 178 5.61 5.12 21.77
N GLU A 179 5.64 5.95 22.83
CA GLU A 179 6.71 5.92 23.85
C GLU A 179 6.81 4.56 24.54
N HIS A 180 5.69 3.96 24.97
CA HIS A 180 5.70 2.64 25.59
C HIS A 180 6.23 1.53 24.66
N HIS A 181 5.88 1.54 23.37
CA HIS A 181 6.39 0.54 22.42
C HIS A 181 7.90 0.69 22.17
N THR A 182 8.49 1.86 22.41
CA THR A 182 9.95 2.04 22.29
C THR A 182 10.74 1.58 23.50
N LEU A 183 10.10 1.35 24.65
CA LEU A 183 10.75 0.97 25.92
C LEU A 183 10.75 -0.55 26.17
N ASP A 184 9.85 -1.32 25.55
CA ASP A 184 9.73 -2.77 25.76
C ASP A 184 10.54 -3.62 24.75
N GLY A 185 11.51 -3.01 24.05
CA GLY A 185 12.28 -3.62 22.96
C GLY A 185 13.78 -3.83 23.24
N GLU A 186 14.16 -4.19 24.47
CA GLU A 186 15.52 -4.67 24.82
C GLU A 186 15.61 -6.19 24.94
#